data_AF-A0A0Q0JMC0-F1
#
_entry.id   AF-A0A0Q0JMC0-F1
#
_cell.length_a   1.000
_cell.length_b   1.000
_cell.length_c   1.000
_cell.angle_alpha   90.00
_cell.angle_beta   90.00
_cell.angle_gamma   90.00
#
_symmetry.space_group_name_H-M   'P 1'
#
loop_
_entity.id
_entity.type
_entity.pdbx_description
1 polymer ?
#
loop_
_entity_poly.entity_id
_entity_poly.type
_entity_poly.pdbx_seq_one_letter_code
_entity_poly.pdbx_strand_id
1 'polypeptide(L)'
;MLKFIVKLHPEIAIKSRSVRKRFTKVLENNIKIMLRRVDEKVQVRNNWDNISVVTKLDDAQTRLNFIDSLQRIPGIVQFIEVTETDFTTLDDIYKKTIDLVGHTIVGKTFCVRAKRIGEHDFTSTDLERYVGGGLNQHVEGARVKLSRPEVTIRLEVKDDKAYIVTKTHLGMAGFPLPTQEDVLSLMSGGFDSGVASYQMIRKGARTHFLFFNLGGAAHEIGVKQASYYLWKKFSSTHKVKFITVDFEPVVAEILENVENSQMGVVLKRMMMRAGSQVAEKLNIQALVTGESIGQVSSQTLANLSVIDRVTETLILRPLIQHDKQEIINIARKIGTAEMAETMPEYCGVISKKPTVKAKIDVIKAEEEKFDFDVLNTVVENARIMDVRDIDVEAKQELKEAESVVDLPAGAVVVDIRSPEEEDAAPLEIDGIDVVHLPFFRLATKFGDLPKDKDYYLYCERGVMSQLQALILHEAGFTGVKVYRP
;
A
#
# COMPACT_ATOMS: atom_id res chain seq x y z
N MET A 1 -6.46 -16.49 23.84
CA MET A 1 -5.16 -15.87 23.46
C MET A 1 -4.88 -16.11 21.97
N LEU A 2 -4.51 -15.08 21.22
CA LEU A 2 -4.11 -15.21 19.81
C LEU A 2 -2.59 -15.28 19.63
N LYS A 3 -2.15 -16.15 18.72
CA LYS A 3 -0.74 -16.34 18.39
C LYS A 3 -0.55 -16.49 16.88
N PHE A 4 0.31 -15.64 16.32
CA PHE A 4 0.71 -15.68 14.93
C PHE A 4 2.22 -15.91 14.83
N ILE A 5 2.64 -16.70 13.84
CA ILE A 5 4.04 -16.89 13.51
C ILE A 5 4.29 -16.38 12.10
N VAL A 6 5.06 -15.30 11.99
CA VAL A 6 5.53 -14.75 10.71
C VAL A 6 6.78 -15.52 10.29
N LYS A 7 6.71 -16.16 9.12
CA LYS A 7 7.84 -16.89 8.56
C LYS A 7 8.75 -15.91 7.84
N LEU A 8 10.07 -16.08 8.02
CA LEU A 8 11.05 -15.24 7.34
C LEU A 8 10.99 -15.50 5.83
N HIS A 9 11.13 -14.44 5.05
CA HIS A 9 11.28 -14.53 3.60
C HIS A 9 12.50 -15.42 3.27
N PRO A 10 12.43 -16.37 2.32
CA PRO A 10 13.55 -17.24 1.98
C PRO A 10 14.83 -16.47 1.62
N GLU A 11 14.68 -15.39 0.85
CA GLU A 11 15.79 -14.48 0.53
C GLU A 11 16.42 -13.75 1.74
N ILE A 12 15.70 -13.59 2.86
CA ILE A 12 16.27 -13.05 4.12
C ILE A 12 17.04 -14.16 4.85
N ALA A 13 16.57 -15.41 4.78
CA ALA A 13 17.19 -16.53 5.48
C ALA A 13 18.60 -16.86 4.96
N ILE A 14 18.87 -16.61 3.67
CA ILE A 14 20.17 -16.85 3.01
C ILE A 14 21.16 -15.68 3.15
N LYS A 15 20.77 -14.54 3.74
CA LYS A 15 21.68 -13.40 3.94
C LYS A 15 22.72 -13.71 5.02
N SER A 16 23.84 -12.98 5.00
CA SER A 16 24.83 -13.03 6.07
C SER A 16 24.21 -12.75 7.44
N ARG A 17 24.81 -13.28 8.51
CA ARG A 17 24.26 -13.18 9.88
C ARG A 17 23.95 -11.74 10.30
N SER A 18 24.83 -10.79 9.96
CA SER A 18 24.65 -9.36 10.28
C SER A 18 23.47 -8.76 9.53
N VAL A 19 23.37 -9.01 8.21
CA VAL A 19 22.29 -8.51 7.36
C VAL A 19 20.95 -9.12 7.77
N ARG A 20 20.90 -10.44 8.00
CA ARG A 20 19.70 -11.12 8.49
C ARG A 20 19.21 -10.53 9.81
N LYS A 21 20.11 -10.34 10.78
CA LYS A 21 19.77 -9.73 12.08
C LYS A 21 19.19 -8.32 11.91
N ARG A 22 19.77 -7.51 11.03
CA ARG A 22 19.25 -6.17 10.70
C ARG A 22 17.84 -6.25 10.13
N PHE A 23 17.62 -7.10 9.13
CA PHE A 23 16.33 -7.22 8.43
C PHE A 23 15.23 -7.73 9.35
N THR A 24 15.51 -8.77 10.15
CA THR A 24 14.50 -9.30 11.08
C THR A 24 14.19 -8.32 12.20
N LYS A 25 15.17 -7.52 12.65
CA LYS A 25 14.93 -6.46 13.64
C LYS A 25 14.05 -5.33 13.10
N VAL A 26 14.28 -4.91 11.85
CA VAL A 26 13.42 -3.93 11.17
C VAL A 26 12.00 -4.47 11.04
N LEU A 27 11.84 -5.72 10.60
CA LEU A 27 10.53 -6.35 10.46
C LEU A 27 9.79 -6.47 11.80
N GLU A 28 10.49 -6.90 12.86
CA GLU A 28 9.97 -6.96 14.23
C GLU A 28 9.42 -5.60 14.67
N ASN A 29 10.17 -4.53 14.44
CA ASN A 29 9.75 -3.17 14.78
C ASN A 29 8.54 -2.72 13.96
N ASN A 30 8.49 -3.02 12.66
CA ASN A 30 7.33 -2.69 11.80
C ASN A 30 6.05 -3.36 12.28
N ILE A 31 6.12 -4.67 12.57
CA ILE A 31 5.02 -5.44 13.12
C ILE A 31 4.56 -4.84 14.45
N LYS A 32 5.52 -4.50 15.32
CA LYS A 32 5.24 -3.91 16.63
C LYS A 32 4.54 -2.55 16.51
N ILE A 33 5.00 -1.67 15.63
CA ILE A 33 4.38 -0.34 15.41
C ILE A 33 2.94 -0.48 14.91
N MET A 34 2.70 -1.39 13.95
CA MET A 34 1.37 -1.59 13.37
C MET A 34 0.41 -2.21 14.39
N LEU A 35 0.81 -3.32 15.02
CA LEU A 35 -0.10 -4.08 15.90
C LEU A 35 -0.37 -3.39 17.23
N ARG A 36 0.51 -2.49 17.69
CA ARG A 36 0.25 -1.66 18.87
C ARG A 36 -0.90 -0.67 18.71
N ARG A 37 -1.33 -0.40 17.48
CA ARG A 37 -2.54 0.40 17.21
C ARG A 37 -3.81 -0.37 17.55
N VAL A 38 -3.73 -1.70 17.62
CA VAL A 38 -4.84 -2.61 17.94
C VAL A 38 -4.73 -3.10 19.39
N ASP A 39 -3.53 -3.52 19.82
CA ASP A 39 -3.25 -3.93 21.19
C ASP A 39 -1.89 -3.39 21.65
N GLU A 40 -1.91 -2.41 22.55
CA GLU A 40 -0.71 -1.80 23.12
C GLU A 40 0.21 -2.84 23.81
N LYS A 41 -0.38 -3.92 24.35
CA LYS A 41 0.32 -4.98 25.11
C LYS A 41 0.79 -6.15 24.23
N VAL A 42 0.64 -6.06 22.91
CA VAL A 42 1.08 -7.10 21.98
C VAL A 42 2.57 -7.42 22.15
N GLN A 43 2.90 -8.70 22.19
CA GLN A 43 4.28 -9.18 22.26
C GLN A 43 4.75 -9.63 20.88
N VAL A 44 5.78 -8.97 20.37
CA VAL A 44 6.46 -9.35 19.12
C VAL A 44 7.87 -9.79 19.49
N ARG A 45 8.23 -11.03 19.17
CA ARG A 45 9.56 -11.60 19.47
C ARG A 45 10.21 -12.13 18.21
N ASN A 46 11.44 -11.69 17.97
CA ASN A 46 12.27 -12.14 16.88
C ASN A 46 13.05 -13.38 17.31
N ASN A 47 12.56 -14.54 16.87
CA ASN A 47 13.19 -15.83 17.11
C ASN A 47 14.21 -16.11 16.00
N TRP A 48 14.99 -17.19 16.15
CA TRP A 48 16.03 -17.52 15.18
C TRP A 48 15.48 -17.66 13.74
N ASP A 49 14.37 -18.38 13.55
CA ASP A 49 13.81 -18.77 12.26
C ASP A 49 12.45 -18.11 11.93
N ASN A 50 11.87 -17.34 12.86
CA ASN A 50 10.55 -16.74 12.71
C ASN A 50 10.38 -15.51 13.62
N ILE A 51 9.31 -14.75 13.40
CA ILE A 51 8.85 -13.72 14.35
C ILE A 51 7.52 -14.17 14.93
N SER A 52 7.43 -14.29 16.25
CA SER A 52 6.18 -14.64 16.93
C SER A 52 5.47 -13.38 17.41
N VAL A 53 4.16 -13.33 17.18
CA VAL A 53 3.25 -12.28 17.62
C VAL A 53 2.23 -12.93 18.57
N VAL A 54 2.11 -12.42 19.79
CA VAL A 54 1.20 -12.95 20.80
C VAL A 54 0.44 -11.80 21.45
N THR A 55 -0.88 -11.94 21.53
CA THR A 55 -1.75 -11.05 22.32
C THR A 55 -2.64 -11.88 23.24
N LYS A 56 -2.93 -11.34 24.44
CA LYS A 56 -3.86 -11.97 25.38
C LYS A 56 -5.31 -11.85 24.93
N LEU A 57 -5.62 -10.88 24.06
CA LEU A 57 -6.95 -10.72 23.45
C LEU A 57 -7.26 -11.93 22.56
N ASP A 58 -8.54 -12.28 22.45
CA ASP A 58 -9.01 -13.41 21.65
C ASP A 58 -10.39 -13.26 21.01
N ASP A 59 -10.88 -12.03 20.93
CA ASP A 59 -12.08 -11.73 20.19
C ASP A 59 -11.84 -11.78 18.66
N ALA A 60 -12.93 -11.99 17.92
CA ALA A 60 -12.90 -12.14 16.47
C ALA A 60 -12.43 -10.87 15.75
N GLN A 61 -12.78 -9.68 16.25
CA GLN A 61 -12.44 -8.42 15.61
C GLN A 61 -10.94 -8.13 15.71
N THR A 62 -10.35 -8.30 16.89
CA THR A 62 -8.89 -8.19 17.10
C THR A 62 -8.15 -9.16 16.19
N ARG A 63 -8.64 -10.40 16.07
CA ARG A 63 -8.07 -11.40 15.16
C ARG A 63 -8.07 -10.90 13.71
N LEU A 64 -9.19 -10.37 13.21
CA LEU A 64 -9.29 -9.85 11.85
C LEU A 64 -8.37 -8.63 11.64
N ASN A 65 -8.32 -7.71 12.60
CA ASN A 65 -7.47 -6.52 12.55
C ASN A 65 -5.96 -6.89 12.53
N PHE A 66 -5.55 -7.92 13.28
CA PHE A 66 -4.19 -8.45 13.25
C PHE A 66 -3.86 -9.07 11.89
N ILE A 67 -4.76 -9.88 11.34
CA ILE A 67 -4.58 -10.49 10.01
C ILE A 67 -4.40 -9.40 8.97
N ASP A 68 -5.31 -8.44 8.91
CA ASP A 68 -5.27 -7.34 7.95
C ASP A 68 -3.96 -6.53 8.07
N SER A 69 -3.58 -6.16 9.30
CA SER A 69 -2.33 -5.44 9.56
C SER A 69 -1.10 -6.22 9.08
N LEU A 70 -1.02 -7.53 9.40
CA LEU A 70 0.09 -8.38 8.99
C LEU A 70 0.15 -8.58 7.47
N GLN A 71 -1.00 -8.60 6.78
CA GLN A 71 -1.05 -8.74 5.32
C GLN A 71 -0.46 -7.54 4.59
N ARG A 72 -0.51 -6.35 5.21
CA ARG A 72 -0.09 -5.08 4.60
C ARG A 72 1.36 -4.69 4.89
N ILE A 73 2.09 -5.43 5.73
CA ILE A 73 3.48 -5.11 6.09
C ILE A 73 4.47 -5.66 5.03
N PRO A 74 5.30 -4.80 4.40
CA PRO A 74 6.38 -5.24 3.53
C PRO A 74 7.34 -6.19 4.25
N GLY A 75 7.74 -7.27 3.58
CA GLY A 75 8.62 -8.29 4.13
C GLY A 75 7.92 -9.53 4.70
N ILE A 76 6.59 -9.50 4.86
CA ILE A 76 5.81 -10.67 5.31
C ILE A 76 5.32 -11.44 4.08
N VAL A 77 5.97 -12.56 3.75
CA VAL A 77 5.50 -13.46 2.68
C VAL A 77 4.28 -14.24 3.12
N GLN A 78 4.38 -14.83 4.30
CA GLN A 78 3.34 -15.65 4.88
C GLN A 78 3.43 -15.57 6.40
N PHE A 79 2.28 -15.74 7.04
CA PHE A 79 2.18 -15.93 8.46
C PHE A 79 1.07 -16.94 8.77
N ILE A 80 1.19 -17.59 9.90
CA ILE A 80 0.29 -18.66 10.31
C ILE A 80 -0.33 -18.33 11.65
N GLU A 81 -1.59 -18.71 11.81
CA GLU A 81 -2.26 -18.78 13.11
C GLU A 81 -1.90 -20.09 13.79
N VAL A 82 -1.61 -20.02 15.08
CA VAL A 82 -1.19 -21.17 15.88
C VAL A 82 -1.99 -21.21 17.17
N THR A 83 -2.59 -22.35 17.46
CA THR A 83 -3.16 -22.64 18.77
C THR A 83 -2.13 -23.38 19.61
N GLU A 84 -1.86 -22.85 20.81
CA GLU A 84 -1.02 -23.49 21.82
C GLU A 84 -1.92 -24.29 22.76
N THR A 85 -1.59 -25.56 22.99
CA THR A 85 -2.31 -26.45 23.91
C THR A 85 -1.33 -27.25 24.76
N ASP A 86 -1.72 -27.49 26.00
CA ASP A 86 -1.13 -28.52 26.85
C ASP A 86 -1.43 -29.92 26.29
N PHE A 87 -0.53 -30.86 26.54
CA PHE A 87 -0.73 -32.28 26.24
C PHE A 87 -0.01 -33.16 27.27
N THR A 88 -0.56 -34.33 27.56
CA THR A 88 0.13 -35.39 28.32
C THR A 88 0.40 -36.61 27.44
N THR A 89 -0.46 -36.83 26.45
CA THR A 89 -0.42 -37.97 25.54
C THR A 89 -0.53 -37.54 24.08
N LEU A 90 -0.15 -38.44 23.16
CA LEU A 90 -0.42 -38.27 21.73
C LEU A 90 -1.92 -38.12 21.42
N ASP A 91 -2.77 -38.74 22.24
CA ASP A 91 -4.23 -38.69 22.09
C ASP A 91 -4.79 -37.30 22.37
N ASP A 92 -4.23 -36.58 23.34
CA ASP A 92 -4.60 -35.19 23.63
C ASP A 92 -4.32 -34.30 22.42
N ILE A 93 -3.14 -34.48 21.78
CA ILE A 93 -2.75 -33.73 20.59
C ILE A 93 -3.70 -34.06 19.43
N TYR A 94 -4.04 -35.34 19.23
CA TYR A 94 -4.99 -35.76 18.21
C TYR A 94 -6.36 -35.12 18.41
N LYS A 95 -6.95 -35.23 19.60
CA LYS A 95 -8.27 -34.65 19.94
C LYS A 95 -8.31 -33.15 19.68
N LYS A 96 -7.28 -32.42 20.13
CA LYS A 96 -7.19 -30.98 19.86
C LYS A 96 -7.01 -30.69 18.37
N THR A 97 -6.28 -31.52 17.63
CA THR A 97 -6.08 -31.34 16.19
C THR A 97 -7.38 -31.55 15.42
N ILE A 98 -8.15 -32.61 15.69
CA ILE A 98 -9.42 -32.86 14.99
C ILE A 98 -10.44 -31.73 15.26
N ASP A 99 -10.54 -31.25 16.49
CA ASP A 99 -11.42 -30.14 16.86
C ASP A 99 -11.08 -28.86 16.09
N LEU A 100 -9.79 -28.53 15.99
CA LEU A 100 -9.33 -27.28 15.40
C LEU A 100 -9.30 -27.29 13.87
N VAL A 101 -8.88 -28.40 13.26
CA VAL A 101 -8.59 -28.44 11.81
C VAL A 101 -9.24 -29.61 11.07
N GLY A 102 -9.99 -30.49 11.73
CA GLY A 102 -10.66 -31.62 11.09
C GLY A 102 -11.59 -31.19 9.95
N HIS A 103 -12.35 -30.10 10.14
CA HIS A 103 -13.21 -29.54 9.10
C HIS A 103 -12.46 -29.14 7.80
N THR A 104 -11.16 -28.85 7.87
CA THR A 104 -10.37 -28.40 6.71
C THR A 104 -10.06 -29.52 5.71
N ILE A 105 -10.12 -30.79 6.16
CA ILE A 105 -9.72 -31.98 5.39
C ILE A 105 -10.90 -32.87 4.96
N VAL A 106 -12.14 -32.47 5.25
CA VAL A 106 -13.36 -33.20 4.81
C VAL A 106 -13.33 -33.40 3.29
N GLY A 107 -13.43 -34.65 2.86
CA GLY A 107 -13.40 -35.04 1.43
C GLY A 107 -12.06 -34.82 0.70
N LYS A 108 -10.98 -34.47 1.40
CA LYS A 108 -9.70 -34.08 0.78
C LYS A 108 -8.57 -35.06 1.09
N THR A 109 -7.54 -35.01 0.26
CA THR A 109 -6.27 -35.65 0.54
C THR A 109 -5.39 -34.81 1.47
N PHE A 110 -4.82 -35.43 2.50
CA PHE A 110 -4.03 -34.71 3.50
C PHE A 110 -2.77 -35.45 3.95
N CYS A 111 -1.84 -34.73 4.56
CA CYS A 111 -0.79 -35.35 5.37
C CYS A 111 -0.57 -34.57 6.67
N VAL A 112 -0.05 -35.26 7.68
CA VAL A 112 0.42 -34.64 8.92
C VAL A 112 1.94 -34.47 8.83
N ARG A 113 2.42 -33.30 9.22
CA ARG A 113 3.85 -33.00 9.35
C ARG A 113 4.13 -32.46 10.73
N ALA A 114 4.93 -33.18 11.50
CA ALA A 114 5.26 -32.84 12.87
C ALA A 114 6.74 -32.45 13.02
N LYS A 115 6.98 -31.42 13.82
CA LYS A 115 8.32 -31.04 14.30
C LYS A 115 8.36 -31.23 15.81
N ARG A 116 9.47 -31.74 16.34
CA ARG A 116 9.67 -31.96 17.77
C ARG A 116 10.92 -31.24 18.26
N ILE A 117 10.82 -30.56 19.39
CA ILE A 117 11.92 -29.89 20.09
C ILE A 117 11.81 -30.23 21.57
N GLY A 118 12.85 -30.82 22.16
CA GLY A 118 12.84 -31.29 23.57
C GLY A 118 12.97 -32.81 23.68
N GLU A 119 12.69 -33.34 24.86
CA GLU A 119 12.72 -34.77 25.18
C GLU A 119 11.30 -35.33 25.34
N HIS A 120 10.99 -36.40 24.61
CA HIS A 120 9.68 -37.04 24.57
C HIS A 120 9.86 -38.56 24.38
N ASP A 121 8.89 -39.34 24.84
CA ASP A 121 8.82 -40.79 24.68
C ASP A 121 8.34 -41.23 23.28
N PHE A 122 8.00 -40.28 22.40
CA PHE A 122 7.60 -40.51 21.02
C PHE A 122 8.45 -39.74 20.00
N THR A 123 8.50 -40.24 18.76
CA THR A 123 9.14 -39.54 17.63
C THR A 123 8.13 -38.65 16.89
N SER A 124 8.63 -37.71 16.09
CA SER A 124 7.77 -36.93 15.18
C SER A 124 6.98 -37.84 14.23
N THR A 125 7.57 -38.95 13.80
CA THR A 125 6.90 -39.93 12.94
C THR A 125 5.78 -40.66 13.67
N ASP A 126 5.95 -40.99 14.95
CA ASP A 126 4.89 -41.60 15.76
C ASP A 126 3.72 -40.64 15.92
N LEU A 127 4.00 -39.36 16.17
CA LEU A 127 2.99 -38.31 16.24
C LEU A 127 2.26 -38.14 14.90
N GLU A 128 2.99 -38.06 13.78
CA GLU A 128 2.40 -37.99 12.43
C GLU A 128 1.48 -39.18 12.14
N ARG A 129 1.90 -40.40 12.50
CA ARG A 129 1.15 -41.64 12.29
C ARG A 129 -0.09 -41.69 13.17
N TYR A 130 0.02 -41.35 14.45
CA TYR A 130 -1.08 -41.42 15.40
C TYR A 130 -2.16 -40.40 15.04
N VAL A 131 -1.79 -39.13 14.90
CA VAL A 131 -2.74 -38.05 14.56
C VAL A 131 -3.28 -38.25 13.15
N GLY A 132 -2.44 -38.62 12.19
CA GLY A 132 -2.86 -38.90 10.81
C GLY A 132 -3.84 -40.07 10.73
N GLY A 133 -3.61 -41.14 11.49
CA GLY A 133 -4.51 -42.28 11.60
C GLY A 133 -5.86 -41.89 12.21
N GLY A 134 -5.85 -41.18 13.34
CA GLY A 134 -7.05 -40.71 14.00
C GLY A 134 -7.90 -39.79 13.12
N LEU A 135 -7.26 -38.85 12.40
CA LEU A 135 -7.95 -37.98 11.45
C LEU A 135 -8.53 -38.74 10.26
N ASN A 136 -7.79 -39.70 9.70
CA ASN A 136 -8.25 -40.51 8.57
C ASN A 136 -9.43 -41.43 8.93
N GLN A 137 -9.55 -41.82 10.20
CA GLN A 137 -10.65 -42.65 10.70
C GLN A 137 -11.92 -41.84 11.02
N HIS A 138 -11.76 -40.60 11.48
CA HIS A 138 -12.86 -39.84 12.08
C HIS A 138 -13.30 -38.61 11.27
N VAL A 139 -12.54 -38.20 10.24
CA VAL A 139 -12.97 -37.12 9.35
C VAL A 139 -13.52 -37.69 8.05
N GLU A 140 -14.77 -37.36 7.76
CA GLU A 140 -15.51 -37.88 6.61
C GLU A 140 -14.78 -37.62 5.29
N GLY A 141 -14.54 -38.70 4.53
CA GLY A 141 -13.93 -38.65 3.20
C GLY A 141 -12.46 -38.21 3.16
N ALA A 142 -11.82 -37.96 4.30
CA ALA A 142 -10.40 -37.60 4.34
C ALA A 142 -9.52 -38.81 3.97
N ARG A 143 -8.47 -38.57 3.17
CA ARG A 143 -7.53 -39.62 2.75
C ARG A 143 -6.08 -39.21 2.92
N VAL A 144 -5.28 -40.03 3.58
CA VAL A 144 -3.84 -39.75 3.72
C VAL A 144 -3.14 -39.84 2.35
N LYS A 145 -2.38 -38.80 2.00
CA LYS A 145 -1.54 -38.74 0.80
C LYS A 145 -0.23 -38.01 1.12
N LEU A 146 0.88 -38.72 1.12
CA LEU A 146 2.18 -38.16 1.53
C LEU A 146 2.82 -37.23 0.49
N SER A 147 2.51 -37.45 -0.79
CA SER A 147 3.02 -36.65 -1.91
C SER A 147 1.92 -35.78 -2.51
N ARG A 148 2.16 -34.47 -2.60
CA ARG A 148 1.21 -33.46 -3.13
C ARG A 148 -0.22 -33.64 -2.57
N PRO A 149 -0.40 -33.57 -1.24
CA PRO A 149 -1.72 -33.50 -0.62
C PRO A 149 -2.39 -32.16 -0.92
N GLU A 150 -3.71 -32.11 -0.81
CA GLU A 150 -4.46 -30.86 -0.85
C GLU A 150 -4.28 -30.05 0.44
N VAL A 151 -4.14 -30.72 1.58
CA VAL A 151 -3.94 -30.09 2.89
C VAL A 151 -2.76 -30.70 3.64
N THR A 152 -1.92 -29.86 4.25
CA THR A 152 -0.87 -30.31 5.18
C THR A 152 -1.19 -29.80 6.57
N ILE A 153 -1.53 -30.70 7.49
CA ILE A 153 -1.70 -30.38 8.90
C ILE A 153 -0.33 -30.33 9.54
N ARG A 154 0.03 -29.16 10.09
CA ARG A 154 1.35 -28.91 10.67
C ARG A 154 1.23 -28.85 12.19
N LEU A 155 2.02 -29.68 12.84
CA LEU A 155 2.13 -29.76 14.29
C LEU A 155 3.56 -29.45 14.70
N GLU A 156 3.73 -28.74 15.80
CA GLU A 156 5.03 -28.60 16.46
C GLU A 156 4.85 -28.91 17.93
N VAL A 157 5.60 -29.88 18.44
CA VAL A 157 5.69 -30.17 19.87
C VAL A 157 6.99 -29.57 20.37
N LYS A 158 6.89 -28.69 21.35
CA LYS A 158 8.05 -28.12 22.01
C LYS A 158 7.86 -28.22 23.52
N ASP A 159 8.77 -28.94 24.16
CA ASP A 159 8.72 -29.24 25.58
C ASP A 159 7.35 -29.85 25.95
N ASP A 160 6.60 -29.25 26.87
CA ASP A 160 5.28 -29.70 27.33
C ASP A 160 4.09 -29.13 26.54
N LYS A 161 4.34 -28.40 25.45
CA LYS A 161 3.30 -27.75 24.64
C LYS A 161 3.21 -28.29 23.21
N ALA A 162 1.98 -28.39 22.72
CA ALA A 162 1.68 -28.64 21.32
C ALA A 162 1.18 -27.37 20.63
N TYR A 163 1.68 -27.14 19.41
CA TYR A 163 1.40 -26.01 18.54
C TYR A 163 0.72 -26.52 17.28
N ILE A 164 -0.54 -26.17 17.10
CA ILE A 164 -1.36 -26.62 15.98
C ILE A 164 -1.57 -25.44 15.03
N VAL A 165 -1.14 -25.58 13.77
CA VAL A 165 -1.37 -24.56 12.76
C VAL A 165 -2.81 -24.62 12.29
N THR A 166 -3.58 -23.56 12.55
CA THR A 166 -5.02 -23.51 12.24
C THR A 166 -5.30 -22.86 10.89
N LYS A 167 -4.56 -21.81 10.54
CA LYS A 167 -4.72 -21.09 9.27
C LYS A 167 -3.41 -20.53 8.76
N THR A 168 -3.27 -20.46 7.44
CA THR A 168 -2.14 -19.82 6.76
C THR A 168 -2.64 -18.62 5.96
N HIS A 169 -1.94 -17.50 6.07
CA HIS A 169 -2.23 -16.26 5.37
C HIS A 169 -1.03 -15.83 4.54
N LEU A 170 -1.32 -15.27 3.36
CA LEU A 170 -0.32 -14.61 2.53
C LEU A 170 -0.26 -13.13 2.87
N GLY A 171 0.94 -12.61 3.03
CA GLY A 171 1.17 -11.18 3.16
C GLY A 171 1.64 -10.53 1.86
N MET A 172 2.04 -9.26 1.95
CA MET A 172 2.52 -8.47 0.81
C MET A 172 3.80 -9.04 0.16
N ALA A 173 4.55 -9.89 0.87
CA ALA A 173 5.91 -10.33 0.54
C ALA A 173 6.89 -9.16 0.41
N GLY A 174 7.97 -9.33 -0.36
CA GLY A 174 8.99 -8.31 -0.54
C GLY A 174 9.94 -8.22 0.66
N PHE A 175 10.40 -7.01 1.00
CA PHE A 175 11.39 -6.81 2.07
C PHE A 175 10.90 -5.84 3.15
N PRO A 176 11.40 -5.98 4.39
CA PRO A 176 11.04 -5.06 5.47
C PRO A 176 11.41 -3.62 5.10
N LEU A 177 10.49 -2.69 5.26
CA LEU A 177 10.76 -1.25 5.10
C LEU A 177 11.53 -0.72 6.33
N PRO A 178 12.64 0.03 6.21
CA PRO A 178 13.32 0.52 5.02
C PRO A 178 14.67 -0.20 4.88
N THR A 179 14.64 -1.51 4.60
CA THR A 179 15.88 -2.29 4.45
C THR A 179 16.61 -1.99 3.14
N GLN A 180 15.91 -1.39 2.18
CA GLN A 180 16.50 -0.71 1.02
C GLN A 180 16.60 0.79 1.30
N GLU A 181 17.33 1.50 0.44
CA GLU A 181 17.55 2.94 0.53
C GLU A 181 16.29 3.76 0.18
N ASP A 182 16.40 5.08 0.34
CA ASP A 182 15.35 6.01 -0.02
C ASP A 182 15.22 6.11 -1.54
N VAL A 183 13.99 6.29 -2.01
CA VAL A 183 13.68 6.55 -3.42
C VAL A 183 12.69 7.70 -3.54
N LEU A 184 12.79 8.47 -4.62
CA LEU A 184 11.90 9.60 -4.91
C LEU A 184 10.97 9.23 -6.07
N SER A 185 9.70 8.95 -5.76
CA SER A 185 8.72 8.53 -6.74
C SER A 185 7.98 9.71 -7.34
N LEU A 186 8.04 9.83 -8.67
CA LEU A 186 7.29 10.82 -9.43
C LEU A 186 5.82 10.42 -9.44
N MET A 187 5.04 11.04 -8.56
CA MET A 187 3.63 10.77 -8.38
C MET A 187 2.79 11.73 -9.24
N SER A 188 1.93 11.16 -10.07
CA SER A 188 1.01 11.90 -10.95
C SER A 188 -0.47 11.73 -10.58
N GLY A 189 -0.78 10.92 -9.57
CA GLY A 189 -2.16 10.56 -9.21
C GLY A 189 -2.80 9.50 -10.12
N GLY A 190 -2.29 9.31 -11.33
CA GLY A 190 -2.74 8.25 -12.24
C GLY A 190 -2.35 6.84 -11.79
N PHE A 191 -2.87 5.84 -12.50
CA PHE A 191 -2.72 4.41 -12.16
C PHE A 191 -1.25 4.00 -11.99
N ASP A 192 -0.42 4.42 -12.93
CA ASP A 192 0.91 3.85 -13.13
C ASP A 192 1.87 4.32 -12.02
N SER A 193 1.84 5.61 -11.65
CA SER A 193 2.70 6.16 -10.61
C SER A 193 2.34 5.63 -9.21
N GLY A 194 1.05 5.41 -8.94
CA GLY A 194 0.57 4.77 -7.71
C GLY A 194 1.08 3.32 -7.58
N VAL A 195 0.97 2.54 -8.66
CA VAL A 195 1.44 1.14 -8.67
C VAL A 195 2.97 1.05 -8.60
N ALA A 196 3.70 1.91 -9.31
CA ALA A 196 5.15 1.95 -9.23
C ALA A 196 5.64 2.26 -7.81
N SER A 197 5.02 3.25 -7.15
CA SER A 197 5.31 3.60 -5.76
C SER A 197 5.06 2.43 -4.80
N TYR A 198 3.92 1.75 -4.97
CA TYR A 198 3.58 0.54 -4.20
C TYR A 198 4.62 -0.59 -4.39
N GLN A 199 5.09 -0.83 -5.62
CA GLN A 199 6.09 -1.86 -5.88
C GLN A 199 7.42 -1.57 -5.18
N MET A 200 7.80 -0.30 -5.07
CA MET A 200 9.01 0.12 -4.33
C MET A 200 8.85 0.00 -2.81
N ILE A 201 7.67 0.36 -2.27
CA ILE A 201 7.33 0.13 -0.85
C ILE A 201 7.42 -1.37 -0.53
N ARG A 202 6.82 -2.21 -1.38
CA ARG A 202 6.89 -3.67 -1.26
C ARG A 202 8.33 -4.18 -1.31
N LYS A 203 9.18 -3.60 -2.14
CA LYS A 203 10.62 -3.94 -2.18
C LYS A 203 11.41 -3.45 -0.98
N GLY A 204 10.79 -2.73 -0.03
CA GLY A 204 11.41 -2.29 1.21
C GLY A 204 12.17 -0.98 1.07
N ALA A 205 11.93 -0.21 0.00
CA ALA A 205 12.48 1.13 -0.19
C ALA A 205 11.59 2.17 0.47
N ARG A 206 12.20 3.15 1.15
CA ARG A 206 11.46 4.28 1.71
C ARG A 206 11.10 5.25 0.59
N THR A 207 9.85 5.13 0.13
CA THR A 207 9.35 5.91 -0.99
C THR A 207 8.87 7.28 -0.54
N HIS A 208 9.60 8.32 -0.94
CA HIS A 208 9.17 9.71 -0.91
C HIS A 208 8.39 10.03 -2.19
N PHE A 209 7.50 11.02 -2.16
CA PHE A 209 6.67 11.40 -3.30
C PHE A 209 7.08 12.77 -3.83
N LEU A 210 7.32 12.85 -5.13
CA LEU A 210 7.55 14.08 -5.88
C LEU A 210 6.39 14.30 -6.84
N PHE A 211 5.68 15.39 -6.66
CA PHE A 211 4.57 15.82 -7.50
C PHE A 211 4.97 17.08 -8.27
N PHE A 212 4.78 17.02 -9.59
CA PHE A 212 4.90 18.18 -10.47
C PHE A 212 3.51 18.75 -10.72
N ASN A 213 3.22 19.91 -10.16
CA ASN A 213 1.91 20.53 -10.29
C ASN A 213 1.77 21.18 -11.67
N LEU A 214 0.87 20.62 -12.48
CA LEU A 214 0.53 21.05 -13.84
C LEU A 214 -0.94 21.48 -13.95
N GLY A 215 -1.71 21.35 -12.86
CA GLY A 215 -3.18 21.36 -12.90
C GLY A 215 -3.83 22.14 -11.77
N GLY A 216 -3.06 22.97 -11.05
CA GLY A 216 -3.54 23.80 -9.95
C GLY A 216 -3.89 23.03 -8.68
N ALA A 217 -4.71 23.63 -7.83
CA ALA A 217 -5.02 23.13 -6.49
C ALA A 217 -5.74 21.76 -6.51
N ALA A 218 -6.75 21.59 -7.39
CA ALA A 218 -7.50 20.34 -7.49
C ALA A 218 -6.60 19.13 -7.84
N HIS A 219 -5.63 19.33 -8.73
CA HIS A 219 -4.64 18.30 -9.07
C HIS A 219 -3.77 17.93 -7.87
N GLU A 220 -3.27 18.94 -7.15
CA GLU A 220 -2.47 18.72 -5.94
C GLU A 220 -3.22 17.94 -4.86
N ILE A 221 -4.49 18.29 -4.60
CA ILE A 221 -5.31 17.62 -3.58
C ILE A 221 -5.49 16.13 -3.93
N GLY A 222 -5.82 15.81 -5.19
CA GLY A 222 -5.97 14.42 -5.64
C GLY A 222 -4.68 13.61 -5.53
N VAL A 223 -3.52 14.20 -5.85
CA VAL A 223 -2.23 13.53 -5.73
C VAL A 223 -1.79 13.35 -4.27
N LYS A 224 -2.04 14.36 -3.41
CA LYS A 224 -1.84 14.26 -1.95
C LYS A 224 -2.69 13.13 -1.38
N GLN A 225 -3.94 13.02 -1.78
CA GLN A 225 -4.85 11.94 -1.37
C GLN A 225 -4.33 10.55 -1.74
N ALA A 226 -3.94 10.33 -3.00
CA ALA A 226 -3.40 9.04 -3.45
C ALA A 226 -2.11 8.66 -2.71
N SER A 227 -1.23 9.66 -2.49
CA SER A 227 0.03 9.48 -1.77
C SER A 227 -0.18 9.17 -0.28
N TYR A 228 -1.08 9.90 0.37
CA TYR A 228 -1.46 9.66 1.77
C TYR A 228 -2.09 8.27 1.95
N TYR A 229 -2.98 7.86 1.03
CA TYR A 229 -3.60 6.54 1.07
C TYR A 229 -2.55 5.41 0.99
N LEU A 230 -1.66 5.47 -0.01
CA LEU A 230 -0.57 4.50 -0.17
C LEU A 230 0.33 4.45 1.06
N TRP A 231 0.68 5.62 1.60
CA TRP A 231 1.48 5.71 2.80
C TRP A 231 0.78 5.10 4.02
N LYS A 232 -0.45 5.55 4.31
CA LYS A 232 -1.24 5.09 5.45
C LYS A 232 -1.38 3.57 5.45
N LYS A 233 -1.70 3.00 4.28
CA LYS A 233 -1.98 1.57 4.10
C LYS A 233 -0.74 0.67 4.13
N PHE A 234 0.39 1.10 3.56
CA PHE A 234 1.52 0.20 3.30
C PHE A 234 2.88 0.64 3.87
N SER A 235 3.04 1.90 4.29
CA SER A 235 4.33 2.42 4.79
C SER A 235 4.24 3.31 6.03
N SER A 236 3.09 3.32 6.72
CA SER A 236 2.84 4.19 7.89
C SER A 236 3.66 3.90 9.14
N THR A 237 4.61 2.96 9.07
CA THR A 237 5.65 2.76 10.09
C THR A 237 6.80 3.76 9.96
N HIS A 238 6.90 4.48 8.85
CA HIS A 238 8.00 5.40 8.55
C HIS A 238 7.51 6.79 8.15
N LYS A 239 8.32 7.80 8.46
CA LYS A 239 8.15 9.16 7.95
C LYS A 239 8.60 9.21 6.51
N VAL A 240 7.77 9.80 5.65
CA VAL A 240 8.07 10.02 4.23
C VAL A 240 7.71 11.47 3.88
N LYS A 241 8.33 11.98 2.82
CA LYS A 241 8.15 13.37 2.38
C LYS A 241 7.23 13.40 1.17
N PHE A 242 6.39 14.41 1.10
CA PHE A 242 5.67 14.82 -0.10
C PHE A 242 6.28 16.15 -0.57
N ILE A 243 6.72 16.19 -1.82
CA ILE A 243 7.38 17.33 -2.42
C ILE A 243 6.51 17.80 -3.58
N THR A 244 6.07 19.06 -3.54
CA THR A 244 5.37 19.72 -4.65
C THR A 244 6.34 20.67 -5.36
N VAL A 245 6.45 20.55 -6.67
CA VAL A 245 7.14 21.52 -7.54
C VAL A 245 6.09 22.10 -8.48
N ASP A 246 5.89 23.42 -8.43
CA ASP A 246 5.02 24.11 -9.38
C ASP A 246 5.68 24.07 -10.77
N PHE A 247 5.03 23.42 -11.73
CA PHE A 247 5.56 23.21 -13.07
C PHE A 247 4.80 24.01 -14.13
N GLU A 248 3.83 24.83 -13.75
CA GLU A 248 3.09 25.70 -14.67
C GLU A 248 4.03 26.63 -15.46
N PRO A 249 5.02 27.33 -14.85
CA PRO A 249 5.95 28.19 -15.60
C PRO A 249 6.80 27.42 -16.60
N VAL A 250 7.23 26.20 -16.25
CA VAL A 250 8.01 25.32 -17.13
C VAL A 250 7.18 24.88 -18.35
N VAL A 251 5.89 24.60 -18.15
CA VAL A 251 4.99 24.25 -19.26
C VAL A 251 4.75 25.45 -20.18
N ALA A 252 4.53 26.64 -19.62
CA ALA A 252 4.34 27.86 -20.40
C ALA A 252 5.56 28.12 -21.32
N GLU A 253 6.76 28.03 -20.75
CA GLU A 253 8.02 28.19 -21.47
C GLU A 253 8.17 27.16 -22.61
N ILE A 254 7.81 25.89 -22.38
CA ILE A 254 7.82 24.85 -23.41
C ILE A 254 6.80 25.16 -24.52
N LEU A 255 5.60 25.62 -24.18
CA LEU A 255 4.56 25.92 -25.15
C LEU A 255 4.93 27.08 -26.08
N GLU A 256 5.69 28.05 -25.58
CA GLU A 256 6.12 29.23 -26.33
C GLU A 256 7.34 28.95 -27.22
N ASN A 257 8.33 28.21 -26.69
CA ASN A 257 9.66 28.15 -27.30
C ASN A 257 10.03 26.80 -27.96
N VAL A 258 9.28 25.72 -27.69
CA VAL A 258 9.61 24.37 -28.18
C VAL A 258 8.67 23.94 -29.31
N GLU A 259 9.21 23.26 -30.32
CA GLU A 259 8.40 22.71 -31.40
C GLU A 259 7.39 21.65 -30.89
N ASN A 260 6.14 21.76 -31.36
CA ASN A 260 4.98 20.95 -30.95
C ASN A 260 5.25 19.44 -30.83
N SER A 261 5.94 18.83 -31.81
CA SER A 261 6.19 17.38 -31.81
C SER A 261 7.25 16.94 -30.81
N GLN A 262 8.08 17.88 -30.30
CA GLN A 262 9.16 17.63 -29.33
C GLN A 262 8.77 17.95 -27.87
N MET A 263 7.74 18.79 -27.65
CA MET A 263 7.31 19.27 -26.33
C MET A 263 7.21 18.17 -25.26
N GLY A 264 6.59 17.03 -25.58
CA GLY A 264 6.42 15.93 -24.61
C GLY A 264 7.74 15.28 -24.15
N VAL A 265 8.75 15.22 -25.03
CA VAL A 265 10.08 14.68 -24.67
C VAL A 265 10.87 15.71 -23.87
N VAL A 266 10.79 17.00 -24.25
CA VAL A 266 11.43 18.10 -23.51
C VAL A 266 10.83 18.25 -22.11
N LEU A 267 9.50 18.21 -21.96
CA LEU A 267 8.85 18.26 -20.65
C LEU A 267 9.36 17.15 -19.72
N LYS A 268 9.36 15.89 -20.19
CA LYS A 268 9.85 14.76 -19.39
C LYS A 268 11.31 14.91 -19.01
N ARG A 269 12.13 15.45 -19.91
CA ARG A 269 13.54 15.78 -19.63
C ARG A 269 13.66 16.84 -18.54
N MET A 270 12.84 17.89 -18.55
CA MET A 270 12.79 18.88 -17.46
C MET A 270 12.32 18.27 -16.14
N MET A 271 11.32 17.37 -16.16
CA MET A 271 10.89 16.63 -14.96
C MET A 271 12.01 15.75 -14.39
N MET A 272 12.79 15.06 -15.24
CA MET A 272 13.93 14.26 -14.76
C MET A 272 15.04 15.13 -14.19
N ARG A 273 15.33 16.29 -14.79
CA ARG A 273 16.31 17.26 -14.26
C ARG A 273 15.87 17.80 -12.91
N ALA A 274 14.65 18.31 -12.81
CA ALA A 274 14.09 18.82 -11.57
C ALA A 274 14.04 17.75 -10.48
N GLY A 275 13.57 16.54 -10.83
CA GLY A 275 13.53 15.42 -9.89
C GLY A 275 14.92 15.03 -9.38
N SER A 276 15.94 15.07 -10.25
CA SER A 276 17.33 14.76 -9.87
C SER A 276 17.90 15.81 -8.92
N GLN A 277 17.65 17.09 -9.18
CA GLN A 277 18.06 18.18 -8.28
C GLN A 277 17.37 18.07 -6.91
N VAL A 278 16.07 17.74 -6.88
CA VAL A 278 15.34 17.49 -5.62
C VAL A 278 15.90 16.26 -4.89
N ALA A 279 16.19 15.18 -5.61
CA ALA A 279 16.76 13.96 -5.04
C ALA A 279 18.13 14.23 -4.41
N GLU A 280 18.99 15.00 -5.08
CA GLU A 280 20.30 15.41 -4.56
C GLU A 280 20.17 16.25 -3.28
N LYS A 281 19.29 17.26 -3.25
CA LYS A 281 19.00 18.06 -2.04
C LYS A 281 18.53 17.20 -0.85
N LEU A 282 17.92 16.05 -1.14
CA LEU A 282 17.41 15.11 -0.15
C LEU A 282 18.34 13.91 0.13
N ASN A 283 19.49 13.84 -0.54
CA ASN A 283 20.41 12.70 -0.51
C ASN A 283 19.73 11.36 -0.86
N ILE A 284 18.88 11.39 -1.88
CA ILE A 284 18.15 10.23 -2.43
C ILE A 284 18.84 9.80 -3.72
N GLN A 285 19.15 8.50 -3.83
CA GLN A 285 19.97 7.99 -4.94
C GLN A 285 19.19 7.66 -6.22
N ALA A 286 17.86 7.51 -6.13
CA ALA A 286 17.07 7.04 -7.26
C ALA A 286 15.72 7.73 -7.39
N LEU A 287 15.34 7.98 -8.64
CA LEU A 287 14.00 8.37 -9.06
C LEU A 287 13.19 7.12 -9.40
N VAL A 288 11.88 7.17 -9.20
CA VAL A 288 10.95 6.10 -9.60
C VAL A 288 9.89 6.71 -10.52
N THR A 289 9.65 6.07 -11.67
CA THR A 289 8.58 6.46 -12.59
C THR A 289 7.62 5.29 -12.86
N GLY A 290 6.39 5.63 -13.24
CA GLY A 290 5.38 4.67 -13.69
C GLY A 290 5.47 4.32 -15.17
N GLU A 291 6.58 4.57 -15.84
CA GLU A 291 6.68 4.36 -17.30
C GLU A 291 6.69 2.87 -17.68
N SER A 292 5.96 2.52 -18.75
CA SER A 292 5.89 1.20 -19.38
C SER A 292 6.15 1.30 -20.88
N ILE A 293 6.98 0.41 -21.43
CA ILE A 293 7.36 0.50 -22.86
C ILE A 293 6.15 0.24 -23.75
N GLY A 294 5.92 1.12 -24.73
CA GLY A 294 4.89 0.93 -25.75
C GLY A 294 3.49 1.38 -25.33
N GLN A 295 3.31 1.94 -24.13
CA GLN A 295 2.01 2.43 -23.67
C GLN A 295 1.59 3.76 -24.32
N VAL A 296 2.52 4.72 -24.43
CA VAL A 296 2.30 6.04 -25.06
C VAL A 296 3.48 6.43 -25.94
N SER A 297 3.27 7.40 -26.83
CA SER A 297 4.31 7.88 -27.77
C SER A 297 5.60 8.31 -27.09
N SER A 298 5.53 8.89 -25.89
CA SER A 298 6.68 9.33 -25.09
C SER A 298 7.39 8.19 -24.34
N GLN A 299 6.94 6.94 -24.46
CA GLN A 299 7.48 5.75 -23.77
C GLN A 299 7.95 4.67 -24.77
N THR A 300 8.50 5.10 -25.92
CA THR A 300 9.27 4.21 -26.79
C THR A 300 10.71 4.08 -26.28
N LEU A 301 11.40 2.99 -26.65
CA LEU A 301 12.83 2.82 -26.32
C LEU A 301 13.70 4.01 -26.75
N ALA A 302 13.40 4.59 -27.91
CA ALA A 302 14.12 5.77 -28.41
C ALA A 302 13.90 6.99 -27.51
N ASN A 303 12.65 7.27 -27.14
CA ASN A 303 12.31 8.41 -26.31
C ASN A 303 12.81 8.22 -24.87
N LEU A 304 12.65 7.04 -24.27
CA LEU A 304 13.19 6.74 -22.93
C LEU A 304 14.72 6.90 -22.90
N SER A 305 15.43 6.40 -23.92
CA SER A 305 16.89 6.57 -24.02
C SER A 305 17.31 8.04 -24.10
N VAL A 306 16.53 8.88 -24.78
CA VAL A 306 16.78 10.31 -24.85
C VAL A 306 16.44 10.99 -23.53
N ILE A 307 15.33 10.62 -22.88
CA ILE A 307 14.92 11.18 -21.59
C ILE A 307 15.96 10.89 -20.50
N ASP A 308 16.47 9.66 -20.42
CA ASP A 308 17.42 9.23 -19.38
C ASP A 308 18.73 10.04 -19.39
N ARG A 309 19.21 10.45 -20.57
CA ARG A 309 20.51 11.13 -20.75
C ARG A 309 20.59 12.54 -20.17
N VAL A 310 19.56 13.04 -19.49
CA VAL A 310 19.61 14.35 -18.83
C VAL A 310 20.15 14.32 -17.41
N THR A 311 20.26 13.12 -16.84
CA THR A 311 20.67 12.92 -15.45
C THR A 311 21.46 11.65 -15.29
N GLU A 312 22.39 11.66 -14.32
CA GLU A 312 23.12 10.47 -13.86
C GLU A 312 22.40 9.78 -12.69
N THR A 313 21.33 10.38 -12.15
CA THR A 313 20.51 9.79 -11.10
C THR A 313 19.83 8.52 -11.61
N LEU A 314 19.88 7.44 -10.83
CA LEU A 314 19.27 6.16 -11.21
C LEU A 314 17.75 6.31 -11.38
N ILE A 315 17.23 5.97 -12.56
CA ILE A 315 15.78 5.95 -12.83
C ILE A 315 15.27 4.52 -12.78
N LEU A 316 14.45 4.21 -11.79
CA LEU A 316 13.78 2.91 -11.62
C LEU A 316 12.41 2.94 -12.29
N ARG A 317 12.13 1.92 -13.11
CA ARG A 317 10.86 1.75 -13.84
C ARG A 317 10.23 0.40 -13.50
N PRO A 318 9.57 0.26 -12.34
CA PRO A 318 9.01 -1.03 -11.92
C PRO A 318 7.98 -1.60 -12.92
N LEU A 319 7.36 -0.71 -13.71
CA LEU A 319 6.29 -1.05 -14.65
C LEU A 319 6.77 -1.28 -16.09
N ILE A 320 8.08 -1.23 -16.35
CA ILE A 320 8.64 -1.21 -17.71
C ILE A 320 8.14 -2.32 -18.66
N GLN A 321 7.78 -3.47 -18.09
CA GLN A 321 7.34 -4.68 -18.78
C GLN A 321 5.86 -5.04 -18.54
N HIS A 322 5.12 -4.23 -17.77
CA HIS A 322 3.73 -4.52 -17.43
C HIS A 322 2.79 -3.96 -18.50
N ASP A 323 1.78 -4.76 -18.86
CA ASP A 323 0.69 -4.28 -19.70
C ASP A 323 -0.27 -3.41 -18.89
N LYS A 324 -1.00 -2.51 -19.58
CA LYS A 324 -1.92 -1.58 -18.92
C LYS A 324 -2.97 -2.28 -18.05
N GLN A 325 -3.49 -3.42 -18.51
CA GLN A 325 -4.47 -4.18 -17.75
C GLN A 325 -3.89 -4.77 -16.46
N GLU A 326 -2.62 -5.19 -16.46
CA GLU A 326 -1.94 -5.67 -15.26
C GLU A 326 -1.78 -4.54 -14.24
N ILE A 327 -1.40 -3.35 -14.70
CA ILE A 327 -1.28 -2.16 -13.85
C ILE A 327 -2.64 -1.83 -13.23
N ILE A 328 -3.72 -1.81 -14.01
CA ILE A 328 -5.09 -1.56 -13.50
C ILE A 328 -5.50 -2.64 -12.49
N ASN A 329 -5.20 -3.91 -12.75
CA ASN A 329 -5.52 -4.99 -11.82
C ASN A 329 -4.77 -4.83 -10.48
N ILE A 330 -3.51 -4.41 -10.52
CA ILE A 330 -2.75 -4.10 -9.31
C ILE A 330 -3.34 -2.88 -8.61
N ALA A 331 -3.65 -1.80 -9.34
CA ALA A 331 -4.25 -0.58 -8.79
C ALA A 331 -5.57 -0.87 -8.05
N ARG A 332 -6.43 -1.72 -8.62
CA ARG A 332 -7.67 -2.19 -7.97
C ARG A 332 -7.36 -3.00 -6.71
N LYS A 333 -6.43 -3.95 -6.80
CA LYS A 333 -6.01 -4.77 -5.65
C LYS A 333 -5.46 -3.95 -4.49
N ILE A 334 -4.73 -2.87 -4.77
CA ILE A 334 -4.15 -2.01 -3.73
C ILE A 334 -5.10 -0.92 -3.26
N GLY A 335 -6.17 -0.64 -4.03
CA GLY A 335 -7.21 0.35 -3.72
C GLY A 335 -6.93 1.75 -4.24
N THR A 336 -6.10 1.89 -5.28
CA THR A 336 -5.78 3.19 -5.90
C THR A 336 -6.47 3.46 -7.23
N ALA A 337 -7.16 2.46 -7.81
CA ALA A 337 -7.77 2.58 -9.13
C ALA A 337 -8.78 3.74 -9.23
N GLU A 338 -9.74 3.82 -8.33
CA GLU A 338 -10.81 4.83 -8.41
C GLU A 338 -10.29 6.26 -8.19
N MET A 339 -9.27 6.48 -7.33
CA MET A 339 -8.57 7.78 -7.23
C MET A 339 -7.83 8.15 -8.53
N ALA A 340 -7.32 7.14 -9.25
CA ALA A 340 -6.63 7.36 -10.51
C ALA A 340 -7.60 7.61 -11.68
N GLU A 341 -8.83 7.08 -11.62
CA GLU A 341 -9.87 7.28 -12.63
C GLU A 341 -10.37 8.73 -12.68
N THR A 342 -10.33 9.43 -11.54
CA THR A 342 -10.76 10.84 -11.44
C THR A 342 -9.65 11.82 -11.81
N MET A 343 -8.42 11.36 -12.01
CA MET A 343 -7.27 12.21 -12.32
C MET A 343 -7.17 12.50 -13.82
N PRO A 344 -7.16 13.79 -14.24
CA PRO A 344 -6.91 14.16 -15.62
C PRO A 344 -5.48 13.83 -16.08
N GLU A 345 -5.31 13.46 -17.34
CA GLU A 345 -3.99 13.20 -17.93
C GLU A 345 -3.29 14.50 -18.38
N TYR A 346 -2.84 15.32 -17.44
CA TYR A 346 -2.25 16.65 -17.73
C TYR A 346 -1.06 16.62 -18.69
N CYS A 347 -0.16 15.64 -18.58
CA CYS A 347 1.00 15.51 -19.49
C CYS A 347 0.60 15.23 -20.95
N GLY A 348 -0.57 14.64 -21.19
CA GLY A 348 -1.07 14.36 -22.53
C GLY A 348 -1.59 15.61 -23.25
N VAL A 349 -2.08 16.59 -22.48
CA VAL A 349 -2.75 17.81 -23.00
C VAL A 349 -1.80 18.67 -23.85
N ILE A 350 -0.50 18.65 -23.55
CA ILE A 350 0.49 19.46 -24.27
C ILE A 350 1.01 18.81 -25.57
N SER A 351 0.71 17.53 -25.82
CA SER A 351 1.34 16.76 -26.90
C SER A 351 0.56 16.89 -28.23
N LYS A 352 1.01 17.77 -29.12
CA LYS A 352 0.49 17.88 -30.50
C LYS A 352 1.38 17.12 -31.49
N LYS A 353 0.88 16.02 -32.06
CA LYS A 353 1.62 15.12 -32.98
C LYS A 353 2.97 14.66 -32.40
N PRO A 354 2.98 14.02 -31.21
CA PRO A 354 4.21 13.70 -30.49
C PRO A 354 5.12 12.75 -31.27
N THR A 355 6.42 13.03 -31.27
CA THR A 355 7.41 12.14 -31.88
C THR A 355 7.51 10.80 -31.14
N VAL A 356 7.56 9.70 -31.89
CA VAL A 356 7.80 8.35 -31.35
C VAL A 356 9.27 7.95 -31.37
N LYS A 357 10.12 8.74 -32.03
CA LYS A 357 11.55 8.46 -32.20
C LYS A 357 12.34 9.77 -32.20
N ALA A 358 12.44 10.39 -31.03
CA ALA A 358 13.23 11.60 -30.85
C ALA A 358 14.70 11.36 -31.19
N LYS A 359 15.32 12.35 -31.83
CA LYS A 359 16.76 12.40 -32.08
C LYS A 359 17.39 13.30 -31.03
N ILE A 360 18.43 12.83 -30.35
CA ILE A 360 19.04 13.57 -29.25
C ILE A 360 19.52 14.98 -29.66
N ASP A 361 20.07 15.12 -30.87
CA ASP A 361 20.58 16.41 -31.37
C ASP A 361 19.46 17.41 -31.61
N VAL A 362 18.31 16.94 -32.10
CA VAL A 362 17.10 17.78 -32.28
C VAL A 362 16.57 18.22 -30.92
N ILE A 363 16.48 17.31 -29.96
CA ILE A 363 16.00 17.63 -28.61
C ILE A 363 16.93 18.63 -27.92
N LYS A 364 18.25 18.49 -28.05
CA LYS A 364 19.21 19.46 -27.50
C LYS A 364 19.04 20.84 -28.15
N ALA A 365 18.86 20.91 -29.46
CA ALA A 365 18.63 22.18 -30.15
C ALA A 365 17.30 22.85 -29.76
N GLU A 366 16.26 22.06 -29.43
CA GLU A 366 15.02 22.60 -28.86
C GLU A 366 15.22 23.07 -27.40
N GLU A 367 16.01 22.35 -26.60
CA GLU A 367 16.34 22.77 -25.22
C GLU A 367 17.18 24.05 -25.17
N GLU A 368 17.97 24.37 -26.20
CA GLU A 368 18.71 25.65 -26.28
C GLU A 368 17.78 26.88 -26.34
N LYS A 369 16.51 26.69 -26.69
CA LYS A 369 15.49 27.75 -26.74
C LYS A 369 14.76 27.92 -25.41
N PHE A 370 14.94 27.00 -24.46
CA PHE A 370 14.25 26.97 -23.18
C PHE A 370 15.06 27.74 -22.12
N ASP A 371 14.42 28.63 -21.38
CA ASP A 371 15.04 29.31 -20.25
C ASP A 371 15.18 28.38 -19.01
N PHE A 372 16.42 27.96 -18.73
CA PHE A 372 16.73 27.10 -17.59
C PHE A 372 16.61 27.79 -16.22
N ASP A 373 16.61 29.12 -16.16
CA ASP A 373 16.43 29.83 -14.89
C ASP A 373 15.00 29.63 -14.35
N VAL A 374 14.01 29.46 -15.23
CA VAL A 374 12.64 29.08 -14.87
C VAL A 374 12.65 27.73 -14.14
N LEU A 375 13.34 26.73 -14.68
CA LEU A 375 13.43 25.39 -14.07
C LEU A 375 14.12 25.44 -12.71
N ASN A 376 15.24 26.16 -12.60
CA ASN A 376 15.99 26.28 -11.35
C ASN A 376 15.14 26.95 -10.27
N THR A 377 14.44 28.03 -10.63
CA THR A 377 13.55 28.77 -9.72
C THR A 377 12.45 27.89 -9.17
N VAL A 378 11.76 27.09 -10.00
CA VAL A 378 10.68 26.22 -9.49
C VAL A 378 11.20 25.10 -8.59
N VAL A 379 12.41 24.59 -8.84
CA VAL A 379 13.07 23.58 -8.00
C VAL A 379 13.56 24.16 -6.67
N GLU A 380 14.00 25.42 -6.65
CA GLU A 380 14.34 26.14 -5.41
C GLU A 380 13.11 26.39 -4.54
N ASN A 381 11.99 26.73 -5.17
CA ASN A 381 10.71 27.00 -4.50
C ASN A 381 9.91 25.73 -4.17
N ALA A 382 10.47 24.54 -4.38
CA ALA A 382 9.81 23.27 -4.11
C ALA A 382 9.35 23.19 -2.64
N ARG A 383 8.05 22.92 -2.44
CA ARG A 383 7.46 22.77 -1.10
C ARG A 383 7.66 21.35 -0.61
N ILE A 384 8.25 21.19 0.57
CA ILE A 384 8.49 19.89 1.19
C ILE A 384 7.67 19.79 2.48
N MET A 385 6.89 18.72 2.61
CA MET A 385 6.14 18.41 3.82
C MET A 385 6.27 16.94 4.22
N ASP A 386 6.01 16.62 5.48
CA ASP A 386 5.79 15.23 5.90
C ASP A 386 4.40 14.79 5.43
N VAL A 387 4.27 13.58 4.86
CA VAL A 387 2.97 13.06 4.41
C VAL A 387 1.94 13.01 5.55
N ARG A 388 2.39 12.92 6.80
CA ARG A 388 1.51 12.94 7.97
C ARG A 388 0.81 14.27 8.16
N ASP A 389 1.39 15.37 7.71
CA ASP A 389 0.88 16.72 7.93
C ASP A 389 -0.13 17.16 6.85
N ILE A 390 -0.39 16.29 5.85
CA ILE A 390 -1.43 16.51 4.82
C ILE A 390 -2.80 16.73 5.46
N ASP A 391 -3.08 16.07 6.58
CA ASP A 391 -4.34 16.26 7.29
C ASP A 391 -4.45 17.62 7.99
N VAL A 392 -3.35 18.13 8.54
CA VAL A 392 -3.28 19.43 9.19
C VAL A 392 -3.48 20.55 8.16
N GLU A 393 -2.83 20.45 7.01
CA GLU A 393 -3.02 21.44 5.94
C GLU A 393 -4.44 21.42 5.39
N ALA A 394 -5.01 20.23 5.15
CA ALA A 394 -6.40 20.11 4.70
C ALA A 394 -7.40 20.68 5.72
N LYS A 395 -7.12 20.59 7.04
CA LYS A 395 -7.90 21.27 8.10
C LYS A 395 -7.82 22.79 8.03
N GLN A 396 -6.67 23.34 7.65
CA GLN A 396 -6.46 24.78 7.64
C GLN A 396 -7.09 25.43 6.40
N GLU A 397 -7.03 24.76 5.25
CA GLU A 397 -7.64 25.21 3.99
C GLU A 397 -9.17 25.16 4.09
N LEU A 398 -9.71 24.06 4.62
CA LEU A 398 -11.12 23.91 4.96
C LEU A 398 -11.37 24.58 6.32
N LYS A 399 -11.41 25.92 6.37
CA LYS A 399 -11.57 26.72 7.61
C LYS A 399 -12.45 26.00 8.64
N GLU A 400 -11.97 25.87 9.88
CA GLU A 400 -12.62 25.07 10.96
C GLU A 400 -14.14 25.28 11.13
N ALA A 401 -14.67 26.41 10.65
CA ALA A 401 -16.10 26.73 10.58
C ALA A 401 -16.98 25.74 9.77
N GLU A 402 -16.40 24.85 8.95
CA GLU A 402 -17.14 23.88 8.12
C GLU A 402 -17.09 22.43 8.65
N SER A 403 -16.34 22.18 9.74
CA SER A 403 -16.39 20.92 10.46
C SER A 403 -17.44 20.98 11.57
N VAL A 404 -18.45 20.12 11.53
CA VAL A 404 -19.51 20.08 12.55
C VAL A 404 -19.41 18.83 13.42
N VAL A 405 -19.69 19.00 14.70
CA VAL A 405 -19.86 17.92 15.68
C VAL A 405 -21.33 17.55 15.83
N ASP A 406 -22.21 18.56 15.83
CA ASP A 406 -23.66 18.37 15.88
C ASP A 406 -24.27 18.51 14.48
N LEU A 407 -25.12 17.55 14.11
CA LEU A 407 -25.79 17.52 12.81
C LEU A 407 -27.17 18.20 12.91
N PRO A 408 -27.51 19.12 11.98
CA PRO A 408 -28.83 19.73 11.96
C PRO A 408 -29.91 18.73 11.51
N ALA A 409 -31.16 18.99 11.89
CA ALA A 409 -32.30 18.17 11.47
C ALA A 409 -32.43 18.16 9.94
N GLY A 410 -32.46 16.96 9.35
CA GLY A 410 -32.50 16.75 7.90
C GLY A 410 -31.12 16.73 7.20
N ALA A 411 -30.02 16.77 7.95
CA ALA A 411 -28.68 16.52 7.42
C ALA A 411 -28.58 15.10 6.84
N VAL A 412 -27.77 14.97 5.77
CA VAL A 412 -27.40 13.66 5.22
C VAL A 412 -25.92 13.47 5.46
N VAL A 413 -25.57 12.41 6.19
CA VAL A 413 -24.17 12.02 6.38
C VAL A 413 -23.78 11.11 5.24
N VAL A 414 -22.69 11.45 4.57
CA VAL A 414 -22.10 10.61 3.54
C VAL A 414 -20.91 9.90 4.17
N ASP A 415 -21.07 8.60 4.43
CA ASP A 415 -19.95 7.79 4.89
C ASP A 415 -19.03 7.49 3.71
N ILE A 416 -17.84 8.08 3.75
CA ILE A 416 -16.84 7.96 2.68
C ILE A 416 -15.73 6.96 3.02
N ARG A 417 -15.88 6.14 4.07
CA ARG A 417 -14.94 5.07 4.42
C ARG A 417 -14.95 3.97 3.36
N SER A 418 -13.89 3.15 3.34
CA SER A 418 -13.86 2.00 2.42
C SER A 418 -14.98 1.00 2.76
N PRO A 419 -15.47 0.21 1.79
CA PRO A 419 -16.47 -0.82 2.06
C PRO A 419 -16.06 -1.77 3.18
N GLU A 420 -14.77 -2.10 3.29
CA GLU A 420 -14.28 -2.97 4.35
C GLU A 420 -14.35 -2.30 5.74
N GLU A 421 -14.18 -0.99 5.82
CA GLU A 421 -14.33 -0.22 7.06
C GLU A 421 -15.81 -0.09 7.47
N GLU A 422 -16.71 0.11 6.49
CA GLU A 422 -18.16 0.15 6.71
C GLU A 422 -18.70 -1.20 7.17
N ASP A 423 -18.34 -2.28 6.45
CA ASP A 423 -18.76 -3.64 6.79
C ASP A 423 -18.28 -4.06 8.19
N ALA A 424 -17.11 -3.58 8.61
CA ALA A 424 -16.55 -3.87 9.92
C ALA A 424 -17.19 -3.05 11.06
N ALA A 425 -17.59 -1.81 10.78
CA ALA A 425 -18.17 -0.90 11.75
C ALA A 425 -19.15 0.08 11.07
N PRO A 426 -20.41 -0.35 10.83
CA PRO A 426 -21.42 0.49 10.17
C PRO A 426 -21.68 1.78 10.94
N LEU A 427 -21.84 2.90 10.22
CA LEU A 427 -22.18 4.17 10.85
C LEU A 427 -23.70 4.31 10.95
N GLU A 428 -24.23 4.25 12.16
CA GLU A 428 -25.64 4.51 12.46
C GLU A 428 -25.76 5.77 13.33
N ILE A 429 -26.59 6.73 12.90
CA ILE A 429 -26.83 7.99 13.60
C ILE A 429 -28.34 8.17 13.75
N ASP A 430 -28.82 8.27 14.99
CA ASP A 430 -30.25 8.37 15.28
C ASP A 430 -30.88 9.61 14.60
N GLY A 431 -31.90 9.36 13.77
CA GLY A 431 -32.67 10.42 13.10
C GLY A 431 -31.97 11.12 11.93
N ILE A 432 -30.85 10.59 11.45
CA ILE A 432 -30.07 11.12 10.32
C ILE A 432 -29.95 10.08 9.22
N ASP A 433 -30.14 10.50 7.96
CA ASP A 433 -29.92 9.64 6.81
C ASP A 433 -28.40 9.46 6.59
N VAL A 434 -27.91 8.22 6.69
CA VAL A 434 -26.53 7.87 6.36
C VAL A 434 -26.48 7.20 4.98
N VAL A 435 -25.73 7.78 4.06
CA VAL A 435 -25.48 7.25 2.71
C VAL A 435 -24.04 6.79 2.64
N HIS A 436 -23.81 5.48 2.46
CA HIS A 436 -22.47 4.98 2.21
C HIS A 436 -22.06 5.26 0.76
N LEU A 437 -21.09 6.15 0.59
CA LEU A 437 -20.48 6.47 -0.70
C LEU A 437 -18.98 6.64 -0.49
N PRO A 438 -18.20 5.55 -0.62
CA PRO A 438 -16.76 5.58 -0.37
C PRO A 438 -16.08 6.75 -1.10
N PHE A 439 -15.06 7.33 -0.47
CA PHE A 439 -14.42 8.57 -0.93
C PHE A 439 -13.99 8.49 -2.41
N PHE A 440 -13.63 7.29 -2.86
CA PHE A 440 -13.11 7.04 -4.19
C PHE A 440 -14.21 7.02 -5.27
N ARG A 441 -15.48 6.88 -4.90
CA ARG A 441 -16.67 7.03 -5.76
C ARG A 441 -17.35 8.38 -5.60
N LEU A 442 -16.93 9.16 -4.60
CA LEU A 442 -17.59 10.41 -4.25
C LEU A 442 -17.58 11.38 -5.43
N ALA A 443 -16.42 11.66 -6.02
CA ALA A 443 -16.33 12.61 -7.14
C ALA A 443 -17.22 12.27 -8.35
N THR A 444 -17.47 10.98 -8.63
CA THR A 444 -18.26 10.55 -9.80
C THR A 444 -19.75 10.44 -9.52
N LYS A 445 -20.14 10.11 -8.28
CA LYS A 445 -21.55 9.86 -7.90
C LYS A 445 -22.18 10.96 -7.06
N PHE A 446 -21.40 11.90 -6.54
CA PHE A 446 -21.93 12.98 -5.71
C PHE A 446 -22.95 13.83 -6.48
N GLY A 447 -22.76 14.01 -7.79
CA GLY A 447 -23.71 14.75 -8.65
C GLY A 447 -25.09 14.10 -8.79
N ASP A 448 -25.24 12.82 -8.46
CA ASP A 448 -26.51 12.09 -8.48
C ASP A 448 -27.34 12.34 -7.22
N LEU A 449 -26.74 12.94 -6.18
CA LEU A 449 -27.41 13.21 -4.92
C LEU A 449 -28.32 14.47 -5.03
N PRO A 450 -29.45 14.52 -4.28
CA PRO A 450 -30.33 15.68 -4.24
C PRO A 450 -29.59 16.98 -3.90
N LYS A 451 -29.73 18.03 -4.73
CA LYS A 451 -28.97 19.29 -4.60
C LYS A 451 -29.53 20.26 -3.56
N ASP A 452 -30.68 19.94 -2.97
CA ASP A 452 -31.42 20.73 -1.98
C ASP A 452 -31.03 20.42 -0.52
N LYS A 453 -30.05 19.54 -0.31
CA LYS A 453 -29.59 19.11 1.02
C LYS A 453 -28.13 19.48 1.27
N ASP A 454 -27.82 19.75 2.54
CA ASP A 454 -26.45 19.84 3.05
C ASP A 454 -25.90 18.42 3.28
N TYR A 455 -24.70 18.15 2.76
CA TYR A 455 -24.03 16.85 2.90
C TYR A 455 -22.86 16.94 3.86
N TYR A 456 -22.71 15.93 4.71
CA TYR A 456 -21.71 15.89 5.75
C TYR A 456 -20.80 14.67 5.56
N LEU A 457 -19.57 14.88 5.09
CA LEU A 457 -18.65 13.79 4.78
C LEU A 457 -18.02 13.21 6.05
N TYR A 458 -18.11 11.89 6.23
CA TYR A 458 -17.55 11.19 7.37
C TYR A 458 -16.46 10.19 6.98
N CYS A 459 -15.31 10.28 7.64
CA CYS A 459 -14.34 9.21 7.72
C CYS A 459 -13.70 9.23 9.11
N GLU A 460 -13.22 8.06 9.57
CA GLU A 460 -12.75 7.85 10.95
C GLU A 460 -11.78 8.94 11.46
N ARG A 461 -10.82 9.38 10.63
CA ARG A 461 -9.83 10.40 11.01
C ARG A 461 -10.13 11.79 10.46
N GLY A 462 -11.21 11.94 9.70
CA GLY A 462 -11.60 13.16 8.99
C GLY A 462 -10.65 13.65 7.89
N VAL A 463 -9.47 13.04 7.68
CA VAL A 463 -8.50 13.47 6.65
C VAL A 463 -9.08 13.36 5.25
N MET A 464 -9.65 12.19 4.93
CA MET A 464 -10.25 11.95 3.62
C MET A 464 -11.47 12.84 3.42
N SER A 465 -12.26 13.08 4.47
CA SER A 465 -13.44 13.96 4.41
C SER A 465 -13.06 15.37 4.03
N GLN A 466 -11.94 15.88 4.55
CA GLN A 466 -11.47 17.23 4.26
C GLN A 466 -10.92 17.36 2.85
N LEU A 467 -10.07 16.42 2.43
CA LEU A 467 -9.56 16.41 1.05
C LEU A 467 -10.69 16.30 0.04
N GLN A 468 -11.70 15.46 0.33
CA GLN A 468 -12.88 15.31 -0.53
C GLN A 468 -13.78 16.56 -0.52
N ALA A 469 -13.99 17.19 0.63
CA ALA A 469 -14.75 18.43 0.73
C ALA A 469 -14.09 19.54 -0.10
N LEU A 470 -12.75 19.69 -0.01
CA LEU A 470 -12.00 20.63 -0.84
C LEU A 470 -12.16 20.35 -2.34
N ILE A 471 -12.06 19.08 -2.76
CA ILE A 471 -12.29 18.69 -4.17
C ILE A 471 -13.71 19.05 -4.63
N LEU A 472 -14.73 18.80 -3.80
CA LEU A 472 -16.13 19.08 -4.13
C LEU A 472 -16.41 20.60 -4.16
N HIS A 473 -15.80 21.38 -3.26
CA HIS A 473 -15.89 22.84 -3.25
C HIS A 473 -15.29 23.46 -4.51
N GLU A 474 -14.12 22.99 -4.92
CA GLU A 474 -13.47 23.37 -6.19
C GLU A 474 -14.34 23.01 -7.41
N ALA A 475 -15.10 21.90 -7.32
CA ALA A 475 -16.09 21.51 -8.33
C ALA A 475 -17.43 22.29 -8.24
N GLY A 476 -17.55 23.25 -7.32
CA GLY A 476 -18.72 24.13 -7.17
C GLY A 476 -19.78 23.64 -6.19
N PHE A 477 -19.55 22.55 -5.46
CA PHE A 477 -20.47 22.02 -4.44
C PHE A 477 -20.14 22.58 -3.05
N THR A 478 -20.61 23.80 -2.75
CA THR A 478 -20.29 24.51 -1.49
C THR A 478 -21.12 24.08 -0.27
N GLY A 479 -22.21 23.32 -0.47
CA GLY A 479 -23.06 22.78 0.61
C GLY A 479 -22.48 21.54 1.32
N VAL A 480 -21.20 21.23 1.08
CA VAL A 480 -20.52 20.05 1.62
C VAL A 480 -19.70 20.44 2.85
N LYS A 481 -19.96 19.77 3.98
CA LYS A 481 -19.28 19.98 5.26
C LYS A 481 -18.64 18.68 5.74
N VAL A 482 -17.82 18.75 6.78
CA VAL A 482 -17.17 17.56 7.35
C VAL A 482 -17.80 17.21 8.69
N TYR A 483 -18.26 15.96 8.84
CA TYR A 483 -18.77 15.46 10.11
C TYR A 483 -17.63 14.84 10.94
N ARG A 484 -17.50 15.29 12.18
CA ARG A 484 -16.57 14.73 13.18
C ARG A 484 -17.31 14.51 14.51
N PRO A 485 -17.93 13.33 14.70
CA PRO A 485 -18.52 12.95 15.97
C PRO A 485 -17.50 12.86 17.11
#